data_AF-D8S1E5-F1
#
_entry.id   AF-D8S1E5-F1
#
_cell.length_a   1.000
_cell.length_b   1.000
_cell.length_c   1.000
_cell.angle_alpha   90.00
_cell.angle_beta   90.00
_cell.angle_gamma   90.00
#
_symmetry.space_group_name_H-M   'P 1'
#
loop_
_entity.id
_entity.type
_entity.pdbx_description
1 polymer ?
#
loop_
_entity_poly.entity_id
_entity_poly.type
_entity_poly.pdbx_seq_one_letter_code
_entity_poly.pdbx_strand_id
1 'polypeptide(L)'
;ENLVGSGGCSHVYKATLQHGTIVAVKHLLNSNSGQREFSREIKFISYIRHQNLVSLIGFCSEGTHRLLVYKFLQNGSLQDHLYGQLFPFLFFIFIISLGAGRGLHHLHNLAPHHIIHQDVKSSNILLSHDFDAQISDFGFARWSNEVTSGLVGTFGYMAPEYMVHGYGNEKTDVHAFGVVLLELISGRAPIDFTLTSKEQSLVHWAHFLEKTGATHELVDPNLTILNAHEMRRMMYTAFLCVRSAPDERPNMERVRT
;
A
#
# COMPACT_ATOMS: atom_id res chain seq x y z
N GLU A 1 -14.24 15.53 16.99
CA GLU A 1 -13.32 14.39 17.21
C GLU A 1 -12.20 14.48 16.17
N ASN A 2 -10.93 14.23 16.54
CA ASN A 2 -9.77 14.43 15.66
C ASN A 2 -9.10 13.11 15.20
N LEU A 3 -9.59 11.96 15.66
CA LEU A 3 -9.08 10.65 15.24
C LEU A 3 -9.44 10.44 13.76
N VAL A 4 -8.44 10.16 12.93
CA VAL A 4 -8.61 9.94 11.48
C VAL A 4 -8.17 8.55 11.02
N GLY A 5 -7.51 7.78 11.89
CA GLY A 5 -7.13 6.42 11.60
C GLY A 5 -6.70 5.67 12.85
N SER A 6 -6.85 4.35 12.84
CA SER A 6 -6.40 3.45 13.89
C SER A 6 -5.74 2.23 13.27
N GLY A 7 -4.48 1.97 13.65
CA GLY A 7 -3.73 0.77 13.28
C GLY A 7 -3.56 -0.17 14.47
N GLY A 8 -2.94 -1.34 14.23
CA GLY A 8 -2.77 -2.35 15.28
C GLY A 8 -1.94 -1.89 16.49
N CYS A 9 -1.01 -0.96 16.30
CA CYS A 9 -0.16 -0.41 17.36
C CYS A 9 -0.16 1.12 17.39
N SER A 10 -1.13 1.78 16.73
CA SER A 10 -1.08 3.22 16.52
C SER A 10 -2.46 3.87 16.37
N HIS A 11 -2.53 5.17 16.69
CA HIS A 11 -3.67 6.02 16.40
C HIS A 11 -3.19 7.25 15.64
N VAL A 12 -3.93 7.68 14.61
CA VAL A 12 -3.59 8.85 13.80
C VAL A 12 -4.61 9.95 14.08
N TYR A 13 -4.11 11.13 14.45
CA TYR A 13 -4.92 12.30 14.75
C TYR A 13 -4.66 13.42 13.76
N LYS A 14 -5.70 14.11 13.32
CA LYS A 14 -5.57 15.39 12.63
C LYS A 14 -5.29 16.50 13.65
N ALA A 15 -4.29 17.31 13.40
CA ALA A 15 -3.95 18.46 14.25
C ALA A 15 -3.58 19.68 13.40
N THR A 16 -3.63 20.86 14.01
CA THR A 16 -3.19 22.12 13.41
C THR A 16 -2.05 22.67 14.25
N LEU A 17 -0.88 22.86 13.65
CA LEU A 17 0.27 23.48 14.31
C LEU A 17 -0.01 24.97 14.58
N GLN A 18 0.74 25.59 15.49
CA GLN A 18 0.53 27.00 15.88
C GLN A 18 0.57 27.97 14.68
N HIS A 19 1.37 27.66 13.66
CA HIS A 19 1.49 28.43 12.43
C HIS A 19 0.44 28.05 11.35
N GLY A 20 -0.62 27.33 11.71
CA GLY A 20 -1.76 27.02 10.85
C GLY A 20 -1.63 25.80 9.94
N THR A 21 -0.46 25.15 9.89
CA THR A 21 -0.28 23.93 9.07
C THR A 21 -1.04 22.75 9.66
N ILE A 22 -1.84 22.09 8.82
CA ILE A 22 -2.57 20.87 9.17
C ILE A 22 -1.63 19.67 9.02
N VAL A 23 -1.56 18.84 10.07
CA VAL A 23 -0.68 17.66 10.16
C VAL A 23 -1.46 16.42 10.58
N ALA A 24 -0.91 15.26 10.23
CA ALA A 24 -1.31 13.97 10.79
C ALA A 24 -0.29 13.57 11.87
N VAL A 25 -0.77 13.29 13.07
CA VAL A 25 0.05 12.87 14.21
C VAL A 25 -0.23 11.40 14.46
N LYS A 26 0.70 10.53 14.07
CA LYS A 26 0.67 9.09 14.36
C LYS A 26 1.25 8.87 15.76
N HIS A 27 0.41 8.51 16.71
CA HIS A 27 0.77 8.16 18.07
C HIS A 27 0.92 6.64 18.18
N LEU A 28 2.15 6.18 18.42
CA LEU A 28 2.46 4.77 18.61
C LEU A 28 2.19 4.40 20.07
N LEU A 29 1.50 3.29 20.29
CA LEU A 29 1.20 2.78 21.63
C LEU A 29 2.51 2.43 22.36
N ASN A 30 2.53 2.63 23.68
CA ASN A 30 3.68 2.28 24.51
C ASN A 30 3.77 0.76 24.74
N SER A 31 4.19 0.04 23.70
CA SER A 31 4.39 -1.40 23.67
C SER A 31 5.70 -1.74 22.95
N ASN A 32 6.19 -2.96 23.13
CA ASN A 32 7.39 -3.43 22.43
C ASN A 32 7.23 -3.36 20.91
N SER A 33 6.05 -3.67 20.38
CA SER A 33 5.76 -3.54 18.96
C SER A 33 5.72 -2.09 18.50
N GLY A 34 5.03 -1.21 19.25
CA GLY A 34 4.95 0.22 18.92
C GLY A 34 6.31 0.93 18.95
N GLN A 35 7.20 0.57 19.88
CA GLN A 35 8.56 1.11 19.92
C GLN A 35 9.43 0.63 18.74
N ARG A 36 9.27 -0.63 18.32
CA ARG A 36 9.95 -1.17 17.13
C ARG A 36 9.45 -0.48 15.86
N GLU A 37 8.13 -0.32 15.74
CA GLU A 37 7.49 0.36 14.61
C GLU A 37 7.97 1.81 14.51
N PHE A 38 7.93 2.56 15.62
CA PHE A 38 8.45 3.93 15.70
C PHE A 38 9.91 4.04 15.25
N SER A 39 10.77 3.17 15.79
CA SER A 39 12.21 3.21 15.49
C SER A 39 12.49 2.84 14.02
N ARG A 40 11.77 1.86 13.47
CA ARG A 40 11.87 1.50 12.05
C ARG A 40 11.39 2.63 11.17
N GLU A 41 10.22 3.16 11.43
CA GLU A 41 9.60 4.20 10.60
C GLU A 41 10.52 5.43 10.52
N ILE A 42 11.09 5.90 11.64
CA ILE A 42 12.12 6.96 11.63
C ILE A 42 13.36 6.55 10.82
N LYS A 43 13.87 5.33 11.05
CA LYS A 43 15.07 4.83 10.35
C LYS A 43 14.86 4.92 8.84
N PHE A 44 13.78 4.37 8.29
CA PHE A 44 13.55 4.34 6.83
C PHE A 44 13.15 5.67 6.23
N ILE A 45 12.20 6.38 6.86
CA ILE A 45 11.67 7.62 6.31
C ILE A 45 12.79 8.67 6.16
N SER A 46 13.85 8.56 6.96
CA SER A 46 15.03 9.44 6.87
C SER A 46 15.88 9.23 5.61
N TYR A 47 15.83 8.05 4.97
CA TYR A 47 16.60 7.71 3.76
C TYR A 47 15.84 7.98 2.46
N ILE A 48 14.56 8.32 2.53
CA ILE A 48 13.69 8.41 1.34
C ILE A 48 13.14 9.82 1.17
N ARG A 49 13.20 10.32 -0.06
CA ARG A 49 12.57 11.56 -0.47
C ARG A 49 12.06 11.40 -1.89
N HIS A 50 10.75 11.32 -2.04
CA HIS A 50 10.10 11.12 -3.33
C HIS A 50 8.67 11.63 -3.28
N GLN A 51 8.16 12.19 -4.38
CA GLN A 51 6.80 12.77 -4.44
C GLN A 51 5.69 11.75 -4.15
N ASN A 52 5.96 10.46 -4.40
CA ASN A 52 5.01 9.35 -4.16
C ASN A 52 5.30 8.57 -2.87
N LEU A 53 6.06 9.15 -1.94
CA LEU A 53 6.30 8.62 -0.61
C LEU A 53 5.99 9.70 0.42
N VAL A 54 5.27 9.36 1.49
CA VAL A 54 4.95 10.32 2.55
C VAL A 54 6.24 10.80 3.20
N SER A 55 6.32 12.09 3.52
CA SER A 55 7.49 12.71 4.16
C SER A 55 7.22 13.06 5.61
N LEU A 56 8.12 12.64 6.51
CA LEU A 56 8.08 12.99 7.93
C LEU A 56 8.45 14.47 8.12
N ILE A 57 7.61 15.22 8.84
CA ILE A 57 7.89 16.60 9.25
C ILE A 57 8.78 16.60 10.50
N GLY A 58 8.47 15.74 11.46
CA GLY A 58 9.20 15.62 12.71
C GLY A 58 8.67 14.47 13.56
N PHE A 59 9.27 14.28 14.74
CA PHE A 59 8.86 13.25 15.69
C PHE A 59 8.99 13.74 17.14
N CYS A 60 8.32 13.06 18.06
CA CYS A 60 8.50 13.21 19.50
C CYS A 60 8.89 11.85 20.10
N SER A 61 9.96 11.85 20.90
CA SER A 61 10.44 10.70 21.65
C SER A 61 10.74 11.10 23.10
N GLU A 62 9.73 11.61 23.80
CA GLU A 62 9.84 12.07 25.19
C GLU A 62 9.07 11.13 26.13
N GLY A 63 9.74 10.63 27.17
CA GLY A 63 9.14 9.69 28.11
C GLY A 63 8.54 8.47 27.41
N THR A 64 7.24 8.25 27.61
CA THR A 64 6.45 7.17 26.96
C THR A 64 5.83 7.59 25.63
N HIS A 65 5.94 8.86 25.24
CA HIS A 65 5.35 9.36 24.01
C HIS A 65 6.22 9.03 22.80
N ARG A 66 5.60 8.46 21.79
CA ARG A 66 6.20 8.12 20.50
C ARG A 66 5.27 8.66 19.41
N LEU A 67 5.57 9.87 18.93
CA LEU A 67 4.73 10.56 17.95
C LEU A 67 5.52 10.77 16.66
N LEU A 68 4.88 10.52 15.52
CA LEU A 68 5.38 10.87 14.19
C LEU A 68 4.45 11.90 13.59
N VAL A 69 5.01 12.99 13.06
CA VAL A 69 4.26 14.11 12.51
C VAL A 69 4.46 14.16 11.01
N TYR A 70 3.37 14.03 10.26
CA TYR A 70 3.33 14.02 8.81
C TYR A 70 2.51 15.17 8.25
N LYS A 71 2.74 15.53 6.99
CA LYS A 71 1.79 16.38 6.26
C LYS A 71 0.43 15.66 6.20
N PHE A 72 -0.64 16.37 6.51
CA PHE A 72 -1.99 15.80 6.38
C PHE A 72 -2.40 15.75 4.91
N LEU A 73 -2.71 14.54 4.41
CA LEU A 73 -3.24 14.31 3.06
C LEU A 73 -4.77 14.29 3.12
N GLN A 74 -5.41 15.27 2.47
CA GLN A 74 -6.83 15.59 2.67
C GLN A 74 -7.79 14.52 2.15
N ASN A 75 -7.36 13.78 1.12
CA ASN A 75 -8.20 12.75 0.51
C ASN A 75 -8.07 11.40 1.21
N GLY A 76 -7.39 11.29 2.37
CA GLY A 76 -7.31 10.04 3.12
C GLY A 76 -6.56 8.93 2.38
N SER A 77 -6.92 7.67 2.66
CA SER A 77 -6.31 6.49 2.05
C SER A 77 -7.05 6.01 0.82
N LEU A 78 -6.36 5.28 -0.05
CA LEU A 78 -6.96 4.62 -1.22
C LEU A 78 -8.11 3.68 -0.81
N GLN A 79 -7.97 3.01 0.34
CA GLN A 79 -9.00 2.14 0.90
C GLN A 79 -10.31 2.90 1.21
N ASP A 80 -10.21 4.13 1.71
CA ASP A 80 -11.38 4.97 2.04
C ASP A 80 -12.20 5.29 0.79
N HIS A 81 -11.54 5.43 -0.37
CA HIS A 81 -12.22 5.67 -1.65
C HIS A 81 -12.82 4.41 -2.25
N LEU A 82 -12.10 3.27 -2.16
CA LEU A 82 -12.57 1.99 -2.67
C LEU A 82 -13.83 1.50 -1.94
N TYR A 83 -13.88 1.64 -0.62
CA TYR A 83 -14.94 1.03 0.20
C TYR A 83 -15.86 2.03 0.90
N GLY A 84 -15.51 3.33 0.90
CA GLY A 84 -16.29 4.40 1.53
C GLY A 84 -17.23 5.16 0.61
N GLN A 85 -17.39 4.76 -0.66
CA GLN A 85 -18.28 5.39 -1.66
C GLN A 85 -18.00 6.89 -1.90
N LEU A 86 -16.73 7.27 -2.06
CA LEU A 86 -16.33 8.66 -2.34
C LEU A 86 -16.23 8.95 -3.87
N PHE A 87 -16.95 9.98 -4.35
CA PHE A 87 -16.92 10.52 -5.74
C PHE A 87 -15.59 11.23 -6.09
N PRO A 88 -15.15 11.39 -7.36
CA PRO A 88 -15.15 10.52 -8.53
C PRO A 88 -13.78 9.79 -8.63
N PHE A 89 -13.45 8.99 -7.61
CA PHE A 89 -12.20 8.26 -7.48
C PHE A 89 -11.81 7.44 -8.74
N LEU A 90 -12.82 6.89 -9.42
CA LEU A 90 -12.68 6.00 -10.58
C LEU A 90 -11.96 6.67 -11.77
N PHE A 91 -11.96 8.00 -11.86
CA PHE A 91 -11.20 8.74 -12.89
C PHE A 91 -9.68 8.66 -12.66
N PHE A 92 -9.25 8.53 -11.41
CA PHE A 92 -7.85 8.67 -11.01
C PHE A 92 -7.10 7.35 -10.84
N ILE A 93 -7.75 6.19 -11.00
CA ILE A 93 -7.16 4.88 -10.71
C ILE A 93 -5.82 4.65 -11.44
N PHE A 94 -5.69 5.13 -12.69
CA PHE A 94 -4.45 5.03 -13.45
C PHE A 94 -3.34 5.90 -12.86
N ILE A 95 -3.63 7.17 -12.57
CA ILE A 95 -2.67 8.11 -12.00
C ILE A 95 -2.21 7.62 -10.61
N ILE A 96 -3.15 7.13 -9.80
CA ILE A 96 -2.88 6.56 -8.47
C ILE A 96 -1.98 5.34 -8.58
N SER A 97 -2.32 4.39 -9.47
CA SER A 97 -1.50 3.19 -9.71
C SER A 97 -0.09 3.53 -10.18
N LEU A 98 0.07 4.49 -11.08
CA LEU A 98 1.37 4.95 -11.57
C LEU A 98 2.17 5.64 -10.45
N GLY A 99 1.52 6.50 -9.66
CA GLY A 99 2.15 7.16 -8.51
C GLY A 99 2.66 6.14 -7.49
N ALA A 100 1.82 5.22 -7.04
CA ALA A 100 2.20 4.17 -6.11
C ALA A 100 3.30 3.25 -6.70
N GLY A 101 3.18 2.86 -7.97
CA GLY A 101 4.22 2.07 -8.65
C GLY A 101 5.57 2.78 -8.72
N ARG A 102 5.58 4.09 -8.96
CA ARG A 102 6.80 4.93 -8.93
C ARG A 102 7.39 5.02 -7.53
N GLY A 103 6.55 5.17 -6.50
CA GLY A 103 6.98 5.15 -5.10
C GLY A 103 7.70 3.86 -4.73
N LEU A 104 7.10 2.71 -5.05
CA LEU A 104 7.73 1.40 -4.81
C LEU A 104 9.01 1.19 -5.62
N HIS A 105 9.03 1.60 -6.89
CA HIS A 105 10.25 1.55 -7.69
C HIS A 105 11.38 2.37 -7.05
N HIS A 106 11.06 3.55 -6.51
CA HIS A 106 12.05 4.35 -5.80
C HIS A 106 12.64 3.58 -4.61
N LEU A 107 11.80 2.93 -3.79
CA LEU A 107 12.26 2.11 -2.66
C LEU A 107 13.15 0.95 -3.11
N HIS A 108 12.76 0.23 -4.16
CA HIS A 108 13.43 -0.99 -4.60
C HIS A 108 14.72 -0.74 -5.38
N ASN A 109 14.80 0.34 -6.15
CA ASN A 109 15.84 0.50 -7.17
C ASN A 109 16.65 1.80 -7.06
N LEU A 110 16.11 2.86 -6.43
CA LEU A 110 16.73 4.19 -6.46
C LEU A 110 17.15 4.70 -5.08
N ALA A 111 16.58 4.16 -4.01
CA ALA A 111 16.99 4.48 -2.66
C ALA A 111 18.46 4.04 -2.44
N PRO A 112 19.26 4.78 -1.65
CA PRO A 112 20.68 4.48 -1.43
C PRO A 112 20.94 3.05 -0.95
N HIS A 113 19.98 2.49 -0.23
CA HIS A 113 19.89 1.08 0.10
C HIS A 113 18.51 0.62 -0.35
N HIS A 114 18.40 -0.51 -1.05
CA HIS A 114 17.11 -1.02 -1.49
C HIS A 114 16.25 -1.36 -0.27
N ILE A 115 15.05 -0.79 -0.21
CA ILE A 115 14.11 -0.91 0.91
C ILE A 115 12.95 -1.79 0.46
N ILE A 116 12.57 -2.77 1.28
CA ILE A 116 11.34 -3.54 1.12
C ILE A 116 10.33 -3.01 2.13
N HIS A 117 9.14 -2.66 1.68
CA HIS A 117 8.08 -2.03 2.47
C HIS A 117 7.37 -3.03 3.41
N GLN A 118 7.11 -4.25 2.93
CA GLN A 118 6.44 -5.36 3.64
C GLN A 118 4.95 -5.18 3.98
N ASP A 119 4.41 -3.96 3.93
CA ASP A 119 2.98 -3.71 4.19
C ASP A 119 2.32 -2.84 3.10
N VAL A 120 2.59 -3.16 1.84
CA VAL A 120 1.89 -2.48 0.72
C VAL A 120 0.43 -2.91 0.73
N LYS A 121 -0.48 -1.93 0.85
CA LYS A 121 -1.93 -2.13 0.84
C LYS A 121 -2.66 -0.82 0.56
N SER A 122 -3.94 -0.88 0.19
CA SER A 122 -4.74 0.31 -0.11
C SER A 122 -4.84 1.29 1.07
N SER A 123 -4.87 0.81 2.33
CA SER A 123 -4.86 1.70 3.51
C SER A 123 -3.53 2.45 3.74
N ASN A 124 -2.43 1.95 3.16
CA ASN A 124 -1.10 2.57 3.26
C ASN A 124 -0.72 3.38 2.02
N ILE A 125 -1.68 3.64 1.11
CA ILE A 125 -1.51 4.54 -0.02
C ILE A 125 -2.41 5.74 0.24
N LEU A 126 -1.82 6.86 0.65
CA LEU A 126 -2.54 8.11 0.93
C LEU A 126 -2.64 8.98 -0.31
N LEU A 127 -3.68 9.79 -0.40
CA LEU A 127 -3.99 10.60 -1.57
C LEU A 127 -3.88 12.10 -1.26
N SER A 128 -3.09 12.81 -2.06
CA SER A 128 -3.02 14.28 -2.00
C SER A 128 -4.35 14.90 -2.42
N HIS A 129 -4.49 16.22 -2.23
CA HIS A 129 -5.61 17.00 -2.76
C HIS A 129 -5.86 16.74 -4.26
N ASP A 130 -4.78 16.58 -5.03
CA ASP A 130 -4.81 16.36 -6.49
C ASP A 130 -4.86 14.86 -6.85
N PHE A 131 -5.16 13.99 -5.88
CA PHE A 131 -5.20 12.53 -6.02
C PHE A 131 -3.85 11.87 -6.37
N ASP A 132 -2.73 12.56 -6.13
CA ASP A 132 -1.41 11.93 -6.21
C ASP A 132 -1.23 10.93 -5.07
N ALA A 133 -0.86 9.70 -5.43
CA ALA A 133 -0.61 8.63 -4.48
C ALA A 133 0.73 8.80 -3.75
N GLN A 134 0.72 8.63 -2.43
CA GLN A 134 1.90 8.60 -1.57
C GLN A 134 1.87 7.37 -0.66
N ILE A 135 2.91 6.53 -0.74
CA ILE A 135 3.03 5.36 0.13
C ILE A 135 3.44 5.82 1.53
N SER A 136 2.76 5.28 2.54
CA SER A 136 2.96 5.55 3.96
C SER A 136 3.22 4.28 4.75
N ASP A 137 3.53 4.44 6.03
CA ASP A 137 3.67 3.37 7.03
C ASP A 137 4.85 2.41 6.80
N PHE A 138 6.04 2.90 7.14
CA PHE A 138 7.29 2.15 7.06
C PHE A 138 7.60 1.34 8.34
N GLY A 139 6.58 1.05 9.15
CA GLY A 139 6.71 0.34 10.42
C GLY A 139 7.27 -1.08 10.29
N PHE A 140 7.09 -1.71 9.13
CA PHE A 140 7.61 -3.04 8.80
C PHE A 140 8.72 -3.03 7.76
N ALA A 141 9.15 -1.85 7.30
CA ALA A 141 10.18 -1.80 6.28
C ALA A 141 11.48 -2.48 6.76
N ARG A 142 12.25 -3.00 5.80
CA ARG A 142 13.57 -3.60 6.01
C ARG A 142 14.51 -3.29 4.83
N TRP A 143 15.82 -3.39 5.06
CA TRP A 143 16.79 -3.34 3.95
C TRP A 143 16.71 -4.67 3.20
N SER A 144 16.90 -4.68 1.88
CA SER A 144 16.79 -5.91 1.07
C SER A 144 17.76 -7.00 1.51
N ASN A 145 18.96 -6.61 1.94
CA ASN A 145 20.03 -7.49 2.41
C ASN A 145 19.87 -7.96 3.87
N GLU A 146 18.89 -7.44 4.62
CA GLU A 146 18.59 -7.92 5.97
C GLU A 146 17.83 -9.26 5.92
N VAL A 147 18.09 -10.14 6.88
CA VAL A 147 17.35 -11.39 7.03
C VAL A 147 15.91 -11.08 7.43
N THR A 148 14.95 -11.77 6.82
CA THR A 148 13.53 -11.57 7.15
C THR A 148 13.25 -12.04 8.58
N SER A 149 12.80 -11.13 9.44
CA SER A 149 12.52 -11.43 10.85
C SER A 149 11.01 -11.62 11.07
N GLY A 150 10.55 -12.86 11.00
CA GLY A 150 9.15 -13.21 11.24
C GLY A 150 8.19 -12.80 10.11
N LEU A 151 6.94 -13.22 10.25
CA LEU A 151 5.86 -12.91 9.33
C LEU A 151 5.15 -11.62 9.79
N VAL A 152 5.24 -10.56 8.99
CA VAL A 152 4.60 -9.25 9.22
C VAL A 152 3.83 -8.83 7.97
N GLY A 153 3.01 -7.78 8.08
CA GLY A 153 2.16 -7.28 7.00
C GLY A 153 0.70 -7.70 7.15
N THR A 154 -0.07 -7.50 6.08
CA THR A 154 -1.53 -7.65 6.12
C THR A 154 -2.01 -8.87 5.32
N PHE A 155 -2.80 -9.73 5.96
CA PHE A 155 -3.42 -10.89 5.30
C PHE A 155 -4.27 -10.46 4.10
N GLY A 156 -4.22 -11.23 3.01
CA GLY A 156 -4.82 -10.86 1.71
C GLY A 156 -3.85 -10.18 0.74
N TYR A 157 -2.82 -9.50 1.25
CA TYR A 157 -1.77 -8.87 0.43
C TYR A 157 -0.47 -9.70 0.39
N MET A 158 -0.22 -10.50 1.43
CA MET A 158 0.99 -11.31 1.56
C MET A 158 1.15 -12.27 0.39
N ALA A 159 2.37 -12.31 -0.16
CA ALA A 159 2.74 -13.25 -1.20
C ALA A 159 2.76 -14.70 -0.67
N PRO A 160 2.42 -15.70 -1.50
CA PRO A 160 2.32 -17.10 -1.06
C PRO A 160 3.62 -17.65 -0.49
N GLU A 161 4.76 -17.39 -1.14
CA GLU A 161 6.07 -17.82 -0.66
C GLU A 161 6.44 -17.19 0.68
N TYR A 162 5.95 -15.96 0.94
CA TYR A 162 6.21 -15.28 2.19
C TYR A 162 5.40 -15.89 3.33
N MET A 163 4.13 -16.24 3.08
CA MET A 163 3.29 -16.94 4.05
C MET A 163 3.80 -18.34 4.38
N VAL A 164 4.30 -19.07 3.37
CA VAL A 164 4.73 -20.47 3.54
C VAL A 164 6.12 -20.56 4.15
N HIS A 165 7.07 -19.72 3.71
CA HIS A 165 8.47 -19.86 4.07
C HIS A 165 9.01 -18.73 4.95
N GLY A 166 8.26 -17.66 5.15
CA GLY A 166 8.72 -16.49 5.90
C GLY A 166 9.81 -15.67 5.19
N TYR A 167 10.09 -15.95 3.91
CA TYR A 167 11.06 -15.19 3.12
C TYR A 167 10.38 -14.03 2.40
N GLY A 168 10.68 -12.81 2.85
CA GLY A 168 10.34 -11.59 2.11
C GLY A 168 11.45 -11.23 1.13
N ASN A 169 11.12 -10.59 0.02
CA ASN A 169 12.06 -9.87 -0.84
C ASN A 169 11.28 -8.75 -1.56
N GLU A 170 11.89 -8.02 -2.48
CA GLU A 170 11.18 -6.99 -3.25
C GLU A 170 9.97 -7.56 -4.04
N LYS A 171 9.99 -8.84 -4.43
CA LYS A 171 8.87 -9.49 -5.12
C LYS A 171 7.65 -9.70 -4.22
N THR A 172 7.78 -9.65 -2.89
CA THR A 172 6.62 -9.67 -2.01
C THR A 172 5.87 -8.35 -2.03
N ASP A 173 6.59 -7.22 -2.14
CA ASP A 173 5.97 -5.91 -2.35
C ASP A 173 5.32 -5.83 -3.74
N VAL A 174 5.95 -6.42 -4.78
CA VAL A 174 5.35 -6.51 -6.12
C VAL A 174 4.03 -7.28 -6.08
N HIS A 175 3.98 -8.41 -5.37
CA HIS A 175 2.73 -9.17 -5.20
C HIS A 175 1.66 -8.36 -4.51
N ALA A 176 1.99 -7.76 -3.37
CA ALA A 176 1.06 -6.92 -2.61
C ALA A 176 0.56 -5.72 -3.43
N PHE A 177 1.43 -5.12 -4.26
CA PHE A 177 1.02 -4.09 -5.21
C PHE A 177 0.10 -4.63 -6.32
N GLY A 178 0.34 -5.85 -6.80
CA GLY A 178 -0.59 -6.54 -7.70
C GLY A 178 -1.98 -6.71 -7.10
N VAL A 179 -2.08 -7.02 -5.80
CA VAL A 179 -3.35 -7.05 -5.08
C VAL A 179 -4.02 -5.67 -5.08
N VAL A 180 -3.27 -4.59 -4.83
CA VAL A 180 -3.80 -3.22 -4.92
C VAL A 180 -4.33 -2.91 -6.32
N LEU A 181 -3.64 -3.35 -7.38
CA LEU A 181 -4.15 -3.19 -8.75
C LEU A 181 -5.45 -3.97 -8.97
N LEU A 182 -5.58 -5.17 -8.41
CA LEU A 182 -6.83 -5.93 -8.47
C LEU A 182 -7.96 -5.22 -7.70
N GLU A 183 -7.68 -4.61 -6.54
CA GLU A 183 -8.65 -3.78 -5.81
C GLU A 183 -9.12 -2.61 -6.69
N LEU A 184 -8.19 -1.90 -7.34
CA LEU A 184 -8.50 -0.78 -8.24
C LEU A 184 -9.37 -1.17 -9.43
N ILE A 185 -9.15 -2.36 -9.99
CA ILE A 185 -9.89 -2.86 -11.16
C ILE A 185 -11.27 -3.39 -10.76
N SER A 186 -11.39 -4.01 -9.58
CA SER A 186 -12.60 -4.74 -9.21
C SER A 186 -13.50 -4.04 -8.20
N GLY A 187 -12.98 -3.03 -7.50
CA GLY A 187 -13.67 -2.41 -6.37
C GLY A 187 -13.87 -3.37 -5.18
N ARG A 188 -13.22 -4.54 -5.17
CA ARG A 188 -13.40 -5.58 -4.16
C ARG A 188 -12.26 -5.59 -3.15
N ALA A 189 -12.62 -5.88 -1.89
CA ALA A 189 -11.65 -6.15 -0.83
C ALA A 189 -10.77 -7.38 -1.16
N PRO A 190 -9.48 -7.38 -0.77
CA PRO A 190 -8.59 -8.52 -0.99
C PRO A 190 -9.12 -9.82 -0.37
N ILE A 191 -9.80 -9.69 0.78
CA ILE A 191 -10.47 -10.76 1.49
C ILE A 191 -11.89 -10.30 1.84
N ASP A 192 -12.89 -11.07 1.43
CA ASP A 192 -14.29 -10.84 1.75
C ASP A 192 -14.97 -12.14 2.18
N PHE A 193 -15.16 -12.30 3.50
CA PHE A 193 -15.76 -13.49 4.09
C PHE A 193 -17.27 -13.62 3.86
N THR A 194 -17.93 -12.58 3.32
CA THR A 194 -19.37 -12.63 3.00
C THR A 194 -19.64 -13.41 1.71
N LEU A 195 -18.61 -13.62 0.88
CA LEU A 195 -18.68 -14.32 -0.39
C LEU A 195 -18.44 -15.83 -0.24
N THR A 196 -18.72 -16.55 -1.33
CA THR A 196 -18.47 -18.01 -1.40
C THR A 196 -16.98 -18.32 -1.21
N SER A 197 -16.64 -19.48 -0.65
CA SER A 197 -15.25 -19.84 -0.33
C SER A 197 -14.27 -19.74 -1.51
N LYS A 198 -14.77 -19.84 -2.76
CA LYS A 198 -13.97 -19.71 -3.98
C LYS A 198 -13.66 -18.24 -4.35
N GLU A 199 -14.46 -17.31 -3.85
CA GLU A 199 -14.41 -15.89 -4.16
C GLU A 199 -13.93 -15.04 -2.98
N GLN A 200 -13.78 -15.64 -1.79
CA GLN A 200 -13.31 -14.94 -0.59
C GLN A 200 -11.95 -14.27 -0.79
N SER A 201 -11.06 -14.85 -1.60
CA SER A 201 -9.77 -14.26 -1.94
C SER A 201 -9.82 -13.64 -3.33
N LEU A 202 -9.57 -12.34 -3.40
CA LEU A 202 -9.51 -11.58 -4.66
C LEU A 202 -8.46 -12.16 -5.61
N VAL A 203 -7.29 -12.55 -5.09
CA VAL A 203 -6.22 -13.17 -5.89
C VAL A 203 -6.65 -14.52 -6.45
N HIS A 204 -7.30 -15.37 -5.65
CA HIS A 204 -7.80 -16.65 -6.13
C HIS A 204 -8.88 -16.45 -7.21
N TRP A 205 -9.83 -15.56 -6.98
CA TRP A 205 -10.87 -15.24 -7.95
C TRP A 205 -10.28 -14.71 -9.27
N ALA A 206 -9.32 -13.79 -9.20
CA ALA A 206 -8.63 -13.27 -10.38
C ALA A 206 -7.93 -14.39 -11.17
N HIS A 207 -7.18 -15.27 -10.50
CA HIS A 207 -6.53 -16.42 -11.15
C HIS A 207 -7.53 -17.40 -11.79
N PHE A 208 -8.69 -17.60 -11.15
CA PHE A 208 -9.76 -18.39 -11.73
C PHE A 208 -10.28 -17.76 -13.03
N LEU A 209 -10.55 -16.45 -13.03
CA LEU A 209 -11.00 -15.72 -14.22
C LEU A 209 -9.93 -15.71 -15.34
N GLU A 210 -8.65 -15.58 -15.01
CA GLU A 210 -7.55 -15.68 -15.99
C GLU A 210 -7.56 -17.05 -16.66
N LYS A 211 -7.70 -18.12 -15.85
CA LYS A 211 -7.69 -19.51 -16.34
C LYS A 211 -8.92 -19.84 -17.20
N THR A 212 -10.08 -19.28 -16.89
CA THR A 212 -11.33 -19.53 -17.65
C THR A 212 -11.52 -18.57 -18.83
N GLY A 213 -10.65 -17.57 -18.99
CA GLY A 213 -10.77 -16.55 -20.04
C GLY A 213 -11.86 -15.50 -19.77
N ALA A 214 -12.32 -15.40 -18.52
CA ALA A 214 -13.42 -14.53 -18.09
C ALA A 214 -12.92 -13.24 -17.39
N THR A 215 -11.74 -12.74 -17.75
CA THR A 215 -11.10 -11.58 -17.08
C THR A 215 -11.89 -10.27 -17.16
N HIS A 216 -12.84 -10.17 -18.10
CA HIS A 216 -13.75 -9.03 -18.19
C HIS A 216 -14.68 -8.92 -16.96
N GLU A 217 -14.97 -10.03 -16.28
CA GLU A 217 -15.77 -10.06 -15.04
C GLU A 217 -15.03 -9.44 -13.84
N LEU A 218 -13.72 -9.26 -13.94
CA LEU A 218 -12.91 -8.62 -12.90
C LEU A 218 -13.21 -7.12 -12.78
N VAL A 219 -13.67 -6.47 -13.85
CA VAL A 219 -13.84 -5.01 -13.91
C VAL A 219 -15.11 -4.61 -13.16
N ASP A 220 -14.97 -3.71 -12.18
CA ASP A 220 -16.12 -3.10 -11.50
C ASP A 220 -17.06 -2.43 -12.53
N PRO A 221 -18.34 -2.81 -12.58
CA PRO A 221 -19.32 -2.18 -13.48
C PRO A 221 -19.46 -0.67 -13.29
N ASN A 222 -19.10 -0.14 -12.11
CA ASN A 222 -19.14 1.29 -11.84
C ASN A 222 -17.92 2.04 -12.39
N LEU A 223 -16.81 1.35 -12.72
CA LEU A 223 -15.63 1.97 -13.29
C LEU A 223 -15.95 2.61 -14.64
N THR A 224 -15.76 3.92 -14.72
CA THR A 224 -15.78 4.61 -16.00
C THR A 224 -14.44 4.37 -16.70
N ILE A 225 -14.41 3.41 -17.62
CA ILE A 225 -13.22 3.16 -18.44
C ILE A 225 -13.09 4.26 -19.49
N LEU A 226 -12.23 5.24 -19.21
CA LEU A 226 -11.90 6.30 -20.16
C LEU A 226 -10.97 5.82 -21.27
N ASN A 227 -10.16 4.81 -20.97
CA ASN A 227 -9.14 4.28 -21.87
C ASN A 227 -9.00 2.76 -21.74
N ALA A 228 -9.57 2.04 -22.70
CA ALA A 228 -9.54 0.57 -22.71
C ALA A 228 -8.14 -0.01 -22.90
N HIS A 229 -7.19 0.75 -23.45
CA HIS A 229 -5.80 0.29 -23.56
C HIS A 229 -5.09 0.37 -22.20
N GLU A 230 -5.28 1.46 -21.47
CA GLU A 230 -4.75 1.59 -20.10
C GLU A 230 -5.32 0.52 -19.18
N MET A 231 -6.64 0.27 -19.24
CA MET A 231 -7.28 -0.78 -18.44
C MET A 231 -6.68 -2.16 -18.73
N ARG A 232 -6.50 -2.51 -20.02
CA ARG A 232 -5.85 -3.77 -20.41
C ARG A 232 -4.42 -3.88 -19.89
N ARG A 233 -3.63 -2.80 -19.95
CA ARG A 233 -2.27 -2.78 -19.40
C ARG A 233 -2.28 -2.98 -17.88
N MET A 234 -3.11 -2.25 -17.15
CA MET A 234 -3.21 -2.36 -15.70
C MET A 234 -3.62 -3.78 -15.27
N MET A 235 -4.61 -4.37 -15.95
CA MET A 235 -5.04 -5.74 -15.72
C MET A 235 -3.93 -6.75 -15.99
N TYR A 236 -3.24 -6.63 -17.13
CA TYR A 236 -2.09 -7.49 -17.45
C TYR A 236 -0.98 -7.37 -16.40
N THR A 237 -0.66 -6.15 -15.98
CA THR A 237 0.33 -5.89 -14.93
C THR A 237 -0.11 -6.49 -13.59
N ALA A 238 -1.39 -6.36 -13.21
CA ALA A 238 -1.93 -6.96 -11.99
C ALA A 238 -1.70 -8.48 -11.98
N PHE A 239 -2.08 -9.18 -13.07
CA PHE A 239 -1.88 -10.63 -13.20
C PHE A 239 -0.42 -11.06 -13.13
N LEU A 240 0.49 -10.31 -13.78
CA LEU A 240 1.92 -10.58 -13.68
C LEU A 240 2.45 -10.39 -12.25
N CYS A 241 1.99 -9.35 -11.55
CA CYS A 241 2.40 -9.05 -10.18
C CYS A 241 1.93 -10.12 -9.19
N VAL A 242 0.74 -10.70 -9.36
CA VAL A 242 0.19 -11.71 -8.42
C VAL A 242 0.53 -13.17 -8.79
N ARG A 243 1.49 -13.40 -9.69
CA ARG A 243 1.99 -14.75 -10.01
C ARG A 243 2.48 -15.46 -8.75
N SER A 244 2.21 -16.76 -8.63
CA SER A 244 2.65 -17.54 -7.45
C SER A 244 4.16 -17.61 -7.33
N ALA A 245 4.87 -17.80 -8.45
CA ALA A 245 6.33 -17.84 -8.47
C ALA A 245 6.91 -16.40 -8.43
N PRO A 246 7.79 -16.08 -7.47
CA PRO A 246 8.38 -14.74 -7.36
C PRO A 246 9.19 -14.32 -8.59
N ASP A 247 9.86 -15.27 -9.23
CA ASP A 247 10.73 -15.02 -10.40
C ASP A 247 9.92 -14.65 -11.66
N GLU A 248 8.66 -15.06 -11.73
CA GLU A 248 7.74 -14.70 -12.81
C GLU A 248 7.16 -13.28 -12.65
N ARG A 249 7.27 -12.69 -11.45
CA ARG A 249 6.80 -11.33 -11.19
C ARG A 249 7.76 -10.29 -11.78
N PRO A 250 7.27 -9.19 -12.36
CA PRO A 250 8.12 -8.13 -12.86
C PRO A 250 8.79 -7.37 -11.70
N ASN A 251 9.91 -6.70 -11.98
CA ASN A 251 10.45 -5.70 -11.05
C ASN A 251 9.61 -4.41 -11.13
N MET A 252 9.59 -3.61 -10.05
CA MET A 252 8.83 -2.36 -10.02
C MET A 252 9.27 -1.34 -11.09
N GLU A 253 10.50 -1.44 -11.59
CA GLU A 253 10.97 -0.67 -12.75
C GLU A 253 10.12 -0.87 -14.01
N ARG A 254 9.63 -2.10 -14.26
CA ARG A 254 8.75 -2.39 -15.40
C ARG A 254 7.29 -2.09 -15.08
N VAL A 255 6.90 -2.21 -13.81
CA VAL A 255 5.51 -2.01 -13.35
C VAL A 255 5.09 -0.53 -13.37
N ARG A 256 6.04 0.40 -13.15
CA ARG A 256 5.75 1.85 -13.01
C ARG A 256 5.38 2.59 -14.31
N THR A 257 5.26 1.90 -15.45
CA THR A 257 5.08 2.47 -16.80
C THR A 257 3.87 1.89 -17.52
#